data_AF-A0A2S8JGX5-F1
#
_entry.id   AF-A0A2S8JGX5-F1
#
_cell.length_a   1.000
_cell.length_b   1.000
_cell.length_c   1.000
_cell.angle_alpha   90.00
_cell.angle_beta   90.00
_cell.angle_gamma   90.00
#
_symmetry.space_group_name_H-M   'P 1'
#
loop_
_entity.id
_entity.type
_entity.pdbx_description
1 polymer ?
#
loop_
_entity_poly.entity_id
_entity_poly.type
_entity_poly.pdbx_seq_one_letter_code
_entity_poly.pdbx_strand_id
1 'polypeptide(L)'
;MMVGGRRRTASRKMAMSALCVTAVLAAGCAKFDDSASSPFTPEPTGASGAEVEPENPPPSTTTTPPPSGPLGPCQDPDPSVIATCLDTTGGLVVLPDGATALVAERRTGRILQVAQGQTPKEIAHVDVDGSTDGGLLDIALSPSFVEDNLIYAYVTTPTDNRVVRIAPGDSAKEVLGGIPRGDAGNAGSLEFSGDELMVLTGNAGNAAAAADPASLAGKLLKVTALSPAQTPAQPRPQVVLSGIGTAGGVCVDPGVAVWVTDRTPLEDRLLRVSADGAVSSPVWTWPERPGVGGCVAAGDVVAVSLSTAKAMSALAADPATGAVTTAPGVIVQDRYGQLGGAALGPDGLIWVSTVNKTAGQPGPNDDRVIKMPLPSGGGGFD
;
A
#
# COMPACT_ATOMS: atom_id res chain seq x y z
N MET A 1 -46.04 0.06 65.38
CA MET A 1 -46.40 -1.34 65.08
C MET A 1 -45.26 -1.95 64.28
N MET A 2 -44.69 -3.04 64.81
CA MET A 2 -43.82 -4.10 64.22
C MET A 2 -42.78 -3.69 63.15
N VAL A 3 -41.46 -3.65 63.44
CA VAL A 3 -40.48 -4.72 63.76
C VAL A 3 -39.85 -5.37 62.51
N GLY A 4 -38.51 -5.38 62.50
CA GLY A 4 -37.66 -6.37 61.82
C GLY A 4 -36.87 -5.80 60.64
N GLY A 5 -35.55 -5.89 60.53
CA GLY A 5 -34.56 -6.62 61.30
C GLY A 5 -33.29 -6.76 60.45
N ARG A 6 -32.15 -6.38 61.03
CA ARG A 6 -30.76 -6.47 60.54
C ARG A 6 -30.41 -7.80 59.83
N ARG A 7 -29.40 -7.76 58.96
CA ARG A 7 -28.03 -8.31 59.26
C ARG A 7 -27.01 -8.06 58.14
N ARG A 8 -25.98 -7.29 58.49
CA ARG A 8 -24.62 -7.36 57.93
C ARG A 8 -23.83 -8.39 58.73
N THR A 9 -23.16 -9.31 58.06
CA THR A 9 -22.05 -10.17 58.52
C THR A 9 -21.57 -10.95 57.30
N ALA A 10 -20.32 -11.33 57.08
CA ALA A 10 -19.02 -11.01 57.62
C ALA A 10 -18.03 -11.67 56.62
N SER A 11 -16.87 -11.07 56.44
CA SER A 11 -15.76 -11.63 55.69
C SER A 11 -15.08 -12.80 56.44
N ARG A 12 -14.27 -13.54 55.68
CA ARG A 12 -13.35 -14.64 56.06
C ARG A 12 -13.95 -16.05 56.07
N LYS A 13 -13.47 -16.90 55.16
CA LYS A 13 -12.60 -18.03 55.53
C LYS A 13 -11.88 -18.60 54.30
N MET A 14 -10.61 -18.88 54.56
CA MET A 14 -9.57 -19.47 53.73
C MET A 14 -9.51 -20.97 54.04
N ALA A 15 -8.99 -21.74 53.08
CA ALA A 15 -8.32 -23.04 53.21
C ALA A 15 -9.13 -24.36 53.23
N MET A 16 -8.67 -25.22 52.29
CA MET A 16 -8.39 -26.67 52.38
C MET A 16 -9.53 -27.71 52.39
N SER A 17 -9.55 -28.52 51.32
CA SER A 17 -9.58 -30.01 51.31
C SER A 17 -9.42 -30.42 49.83
N ALA A 18 -8.28 -30.90 49.32
CA ALA A 18 -7.60 -32.19 49.55
C ALA A 18 -8.44 -33.43 49.17
N LEU A 19 -7.89 -34.17 48.19
CA LEU A 19 -7.98 -35.62 47.98
C LEU A 19 -9.17 -36.19 47.17
N CYS A 20 -8.89 -36.60 45.93
CA CYS A 20 -9.38 -37.84 45.30
C CYS A 20 -8.55 -38.15 44.04
N VAL A 21 -7.41 -38.84 44.25
CA VAL A 21 -6.64 -39.53 43.21
C VAL A 21 -7.03 -40.99 43.27
N THR A 22 -7.67 -41.52 42.24
CA THR A 22 -7.75 -42.97 42.00
C THR A 22 -7.94 -43.27 40.50
N ALA A 23 -6.84 -43.73 39.90
CA ALA A 23 -6.75 -44.86 38.98
C ALA A 23 -7.56 -44.87 37.67
N VAL A 24 -6.92 -44.46 36.58
CA VAL A 24 -6.98 -45.17 35.29
C VAL A 24 -5.56 -45.27 34.74
N LEU A 25 -4.88 -46.37 35.06
CA LEU A 25 -3.63 -46.81 34.41
C LEU A 25 -3.87 -48.23 33.91
N ALA A 26 -4.19 -48.35 32.62
CA ALA A 26 -4.02 -49.60 31.88
C ALA A 26 -3.88 -49.33 30.38
N ALA A 27 -2.86 -49.97 29.81
CA ALA A 27 -2.62 -50.24 28.39
C ALA A 27 -2.03 -49.11 27.51
N GLY A 28 -0.70 -49.16 27.37
CA GLY A 28 0.03 -48.48 26.30
C GLY A 28 1.53 -48.73 26.38
N CYS A 29 1.98 -49.98 26.15
CA CYS A 29 3.40 -50.29 26.01
C CYS A 29 3.95 -49.57 24.76
N ALA A 30 4.67 -48.47 24.95
CA ALA A 30 5.56 -47.96 23.91
C ALA A 30 6.79 -48.87 23.85
N LYS A 31 6.94 -49.64 22.78
CA LYS A 31 8.19 -50.31 22.46
C LYS A 31 9.18 -49.23 22.04
N PHE A 32 10.22 -49.03 22.84
CA PHE A 32 11.40 -48.30 22.40
C PHE A 32 12.21 -49.23 21.51
N ASP A 33 12.56 -48.76 20.32
CA ASP A 33 13.40 -49.48 19.38
C ASP A 33 14.86 -49.36 19.86
N ASP A 34 15.47 -50.48 20.25
CA ASP A 34 16.86 -50.58 20.76
C ASP A 34 17.92 -50.46 19.64
N SER A 35 17.61 -49.73 18.58
CA SER A 35 18.48 -49.54 17.42
C SER A 35 19.72 -48.67 17.70
N ALA A 36 19.92 -48.21 18.94
CA ALA A 36 21.08 -47.44 19.37
C ALA A 36 22.20 -48.31 20.02
N SER A 37 22.18 -49.62 19.80
CA SER A 37 23.21 -50.55 20.31
C SER A 37 23.89 -51.34 19.19
N SER A 38 24.62 -50.64 18.31
CA SER A 38 25.61 -51.28 17.44
C SER A 38 26.97 -50.57 17.58
N PRO A 39 28.10 -51.31 17.55
CA PRO A 39 29.41 -50.73 17.78
C PRO A 39 29.81 -49.80 16.62
N PHE A 40 30.53 -48.73 16.98
CA PHE A 40 31.05 -47.72 16.06
C PHE A 40 31.91 -48.39 14.97
N THR A 41 31.49 -48.25 13.70
CA THR A 41 32.29 -48.64 12.54
C THR A 41 33.31 -47.52 12.26
N PRO A 42 34.62 -47.81 12.13
CA PRO A 42 35.59 -46.78 11.80
C PRO A 42 35.39 -46.25 10.36
N GLU A 43 35.75 -44.98 10.19
CA GLU A 43 35.58 -44.19 8.99
C GLU A 43 36.26 -44.81 7.76
N PRO A 44 35.61 -44.87 6.58
CA PRO A 44 36.26 -45.31 5.37
C PRO A 44 37.22 -44.21 4.89
N THR A 45 38.52 -44.47 5.02
CA THR A 45 39.55 -43.64 4.39
C THR A 45 39.56 -43.83 2.88
N GLY A 46 39.22 -42.76 2.16
CA GLY A 46 39.82 -42.42 0.87
C GLY A 46 38.90 -42.48 -0.35
N ALA A 47 38.48 -41.30 -0.82
CA ALA A 47 38.82 -40.81 -2.16
C ALA A 47 38.35 -39.35 -2.33
N SER A 48 39.29 -38.47 -2.64
CA SER A 48 39.21 -37.21 -3.41
C SER A 48 37.88 -36.46 -3.48
N GLY A 49 37.94 -35.17 -3.12
CA GLY A 49 36.84 -34.22 -3.07
C GLY A 49 35.90 -34.21 -4.27
N ALA A 50 34.62 -34.15 -3.93
CA ALA A 50 33.60 -33.46 -4.69
C ALA A 50 32.75 -32.71 -3.66
N GLU A 51 32.82 -31.38 -3.71
CA GLU A 51 31.97 -30.48 -2.96
C GLU A 51 30.54 -30.68 -3.48
N VAL A 52 29.65 -31.19 -2.62
CA VAL A 52 28.23 -31.35 -2.96
C VAL A 52 27.54 -30.06 -2.53
N GLU A 53 27.46 -29.12 -3.48
CA GLU A 53 26.61 -27.93 -3.41
C GLU A 53 25.14 -28.39 -3.28
N PRO A 54 24.32 -27.85 -2.35
CA PRO A 54 22.89 -28.12 -2.33
C PRO A 54 22.25 -27.57 -3.61
N GLU A 55 21.80 -28.45 -4.49
CA GLU A 55 21.06 -28.05 -5.69
C GLU A 55 19.67 -27.57 -5.26
N ASN A 56 19.49 -26.23 -5.25
CA ASN A 56 18.18 -25.63 -5.09
C ASN A 56 17.25 -26.16 -6.20
N PRO A 57 16.00 -26.53 -5.90
CA PRO A 57 15.05 -26.88 -6.95
C PRO A 57 14.97 -25.71 -7.94
N PRO A 58 14.99 -25.96 -9.26
CA PRO A 58 14.82 -24.89 -10.22
C PRO A 58 13.50 -24.16 -9.91
N PRO A 59 13.46 -22.82 -9.96
CA PRO A 59 12.21 -22.11 -9.82
C PRO A 59 11.24 -22.65 -10.87
N SER A 60 10.05 -23.05 -10.43
CA SER A 60 8.94 -23.45 -11.31
C SER A 60 8.48 -22.23 -12.10
N THR A 61 9.23 -21.84 -13.13
CA THR A 61 8.77 -20.89 -14.12
C THR A 61 7.89 -21.65 -15.10
N THR A 62 6.61 -21.80 -14.77
CA THR A 62 5.58 -21.98 -15.79
C THR A 62 5.47 -20.66 -16.56
N THR A 63 6.44 -20.39 -17.42
CA THR A 63 6.34 -19.31 -18.42
C THR A 63 5.37 -19.80 -19.48
N THR A 64 4.14 -19.29 -19.43
CA THR A 64 3.20 -19.40 -20.55
C THR A 64 3.92 -18.93 -21.82
N PRO A 65 3.93 -19.73 -22.91
CA PRO A 65 4.55 -19.31 -24.16
C PRO A 65 3.96 -17.97 -24.61
N PRO A 66 4.77 -17.02 -25.09
CA PRO A 66 4.23 -15.77 -25.62
C PRO A 66 3.21 -16.10 -26.73
N PRO A 67 2.08 -15.36 -26.80
CA PRO A 67 1.02 -15.65 -27.75
C PRO A 67 1.58 -15.67 -29.17
N SER A 68 1.46 -16.81 -29.85
CA SER A 68 1.85 -16.96 -31.25
C SER A 68 0.71 -16.48 -32.14
N GLY A 69 0.75 -15.19 -32.51
CA GLY A 69 -0.20 -14.55 -33.42
C GLY A 69 0.04 -13.02 -33.47
N PRO A 70 -0.56 -12.29 -34.44
CA PRO A 70 -0.55 -10.84 -34.41
C PRO A 70 -1.28 -10.37 -33.14
N LEU A 71 -0.62 -9.55 -32.34
CA LEU A 71 -1.24 -8.95 -31.16
C LEU A 71 -2.44 -8.09 -31.58
N GLY A 72 -3.56 -8.27 -30.88
CA GLY A 72 -4.72 -7.41 -31.03
C GLY A 72 -4.47 -5.97 -30.55
N PRO A 73 -5.37 -5.02 -30.86
CA PRO A 73 -5.29 -3.68 -30.27
C PRO A 73 -5.31 -3.79 -28.75
N CYS A 74 -4.43 -3.03 -28.07
CA CYS A 74 -4.27 -3.06 -26.62
C CYS A 74 -3.69 -4.37 -26.05
N GLN A 75 -3.23 -5.33 -26.86
CA GLN A 75 -2.48 -6.45 -26.32
C GLN A 75 -1.00 -6.07 -26.16
N ASP A 76 -0.42 -6.40 -25.02
CA ASP A 76 1.00 -6.24 -24.73
C ASP A 76 1.66 -7.62 -24.64
N PRO A 77 2.80 -7.86 -25.30
CA PRO A 77 3.48 -9.15 -25.24
C PRO A 77 4.21 -9.37 -23.90
N ASP A 78 4.42 -8.32 -23.09
CA ASP A 78 5.07 -8.46 -21.80
C ASP A 78 4.11 -9.13 -20.79
N PRO A 79 4.44 -10.33 -20.27
CA PRO A 79 3.59 -11.03 -19.31
C PRO A 79 3.46 -10.30 -17.97
N SER A 80 4.27 -9.27 -17.73
CA SER A 80 4.17 -8.39 -16.55
C SER A 80 3.06 -7.36 -16.69
N VAL A 81 2.58 -7.09 -17.91
CA VAL A 81 1.52 -6.11 -18.17
C VAL A 81 0.16 -6.75 -17.91
N ILE A 82 -0.60 -6.14 -17.00
CA ILE A 82 -1.92 -6.60 -16.58
C ILE A 82 -3.01 -5.94 -17.41
N ALA A 83 -2.87 -4.65 -17.68
CA ALA A 83 -3.80 -3.88 -18.48
C ALA A 83 -3.10 -2.77 -19.25
N THR A 84 -3.78 -2.29 -20.29
CA THR A 84 -3.29 -1.36 -21.31
C THR A 84 -4.45 -0.47 -21.77
N CYS A 85 -4.14 0.51 -22.64
CA CYS A 85 -5.12 1.39 -23.27
C CYS A 85 -6.01 2.14 -22.27
N LEU A 86 -5.51 2.33 -21.04
CA LEU A 86 -6.17 3.12 -20.02
C LEU A 86 -5.97 4.60 -20.35
N ASP A 87 -6.89 5.47 -19.95
CA ASP A 87 -6.55 6.90 -19.86
C ASP A 87 -5.43 7.12 -18.80
N THR A 88 -4.95 8.36 -18.65
CA THR A 88 -3.98 8.71 -17.61
C THR A 88 -4.45 8.19 -16.28
N THR A 89 -3.64 7.33 -15.66
CA THR A 89 -4.01 6.69 -14.41
C THR A 89 -3.90 7.66 -13.23
N GLY A 90 -4.74 7.44 -12.22
CA GLY A 90 -4.63 8.03 -10.89
C GLY A 90 -4.22 6.95 -9.89
N GLY A 91 -5.10 6.65 -8.95
CA GLY A 91 -4.90 5.58 -7.95
C GLY A 91 -4.99 4.16 -8.51
N LEU A 92 -4.37 3.24 -7.78
CA LEU A 92 -4.30 1.81 -8.07
C LEU A 92 -4.41 1.05 -6.76
N VAL A 93 -5.27 0.04 -6.70
CA VAL A 93 -5.37 -0.88 -5.56
C VAL A 93 -5.53 -2.31 -6.06
N VAL A 94 -4.85 -3.26 -5.41
CA VAL A 94 -4.99 -4.69 -5.72
C VAL A 94 -6.16 -5.24 -4.91
N LEU A 95 -7.04 -6.00 -5.55
CA LEU A 95 -8.17 -6.62 -4.87
C LEU A 95 -7.69 -7.81 -4.00
N PRO A 96 -8.46 -8.20 -2.96
CA PRO A 96 -8.07 -9.30 -2.06
C PRO A 96 -7.82 -10.65 -2.73
N ASP A 97 -8.28 -10.84 -3.97
CA ASP A 97 -8.01 -12.06 -4.75
C ASP A 97 -6.58 -12.16 -5.28
N GLY A 98 -5.81 -11.06 -5.28
CA GLY A 98 -4.43 -10.97 -5.77
C GLY A 98 -4.26 -11.12 -7.30
N ALA A 99 -5.35 -11.33 -8.03
CA ALA A 99 -5.36 -11.55 -9.46
C ALA A 99 -5.94 -10.35 -10.22
N THR A 100 -6.75 -9.53 -9.54
CA THR A 100 -7.38 -8.36 -10.12
C THR A 100 -7.06 -7.10 -9.32
N ALA A 101 -7.17 -5.95 -9.98
CA ALA A 101 -6.94 -4.65 -9.37
C ALA A 101 -8.02 -3.65 -9.82
N LEU A 102 -8.20 -2.59 -9.05
CA LEU A 102 -8.92 -1.40 -9.49
C LEU A 102 -7.93 -0.32 -9.85
N VAL A 103 -8.13 0.30 -11.02
CA VAL A 103 -7.34 1.45 -11.47
C VAL A 103 -8.29 2.61 -11.75
N ALA A 104 -7.95 3.77 -11.20
CA ALA A 104 -8.61 5.01 -11.49
C ALA A 104 -8.05 5.62 -12.78
N GLU A 105 -8.93 6.11 -13.64
CA GLU A 105 -8.57 7.00 -14.73
C GLU A 105 -8.78 8.45 -14.30
N ARG A 106 -7.66 9.17 -14.19
CA ARG A 106 -7.61 10.51 -13.61
C ARG A 106 -8.52 11.50 -14.30
N ARG A 107 -8.48 11.56 -15.64
CA ARG A 107 -9.19 12.60 -16.39
C ARG A 107 -10.66 12.27 -16.65
N THR A 108 -11.01 10.99 -16.71
CA THR A 108 -12.36 10.54 -17.07
C THR A 108 -13.23 10.28 -15.84
N GLY A 109 -12.63 10.10 -14.66
CA GLY A 109 -13.35 9.76 -13.43
C GLY A 109 -13.80 8.30 -13.34
N ARG A 110 -13.39 7.45 -14.29
CA ARG A 110 -13.73 6.02 -14.30
C ARG A 110 -12.86 5.24 -13.32
N ILE A 111 -13.46 4.26 -12.65
CA ILE A 111 -12.76 3.22 -11.90
C ILE A 111 -12.96 1.91 -12.63
N LEU A 112 -11.86 1.32 -13.09
CA LEU A 112 -11.84 0.12 -13.90
C LEU A 112 -11.29 -1.06 -13.09
N GLN A 113 -11.99 -2.19 -13.11
CA GLN A 113 -11.41 -3.47 -12.72
C GLN A 113 -10.57 -4.01 -13.87
N VAL A 114 -9.33 -4.40 -13.56
CA VAL A 114 -8.35 -4.91 -14.51
C VAL A 114 -7.82 -6.27 -14.08
N ALA A 115 -7.56 -7.12 -15.07
CA ALA A 115 -7.00 -8.46 -14.90
C ALA A 115 -6.23 -8.85 -16.15
N GLN A 116 -5.23 -9.73 -16.01
CA GLN A 116 -4.37 -10.11 -17.13
C GLN A 116 -5.16 -10.79 -18.23
N GLY A 117 -4.98 -10.33 -19.48
CA GLY A 117 -5.65 -10.89 -20.65
C GLY A 117 -7.15 -10.59 -20.73
N GLN A 118 -7.68 -9.75 -19.84
CA GLN A 118 -9.09 -9.34 -19.86
C GLN A 118 -9.22 -7.87 -20.26
N THR A 119 -10.32 -7.54 -20.93
CA THR A 119 -10.66 -6.14 -21.21
C THR A 119 -11.02 -5.43 -19.91
N PRO A 120 -10.46 -4.23 -19.64
CA PRO A 120 -10.84 -3.44 -18.47
C PRO A 120 -12.36 -3.22 -18.37
N LYS A 121 -12.92 -3.41 -17.18
CA LYS A 121 -14.36 -3.28 -16.92
C LYS A 121 -14.62 -2.10 -15.98
N GLU A 122 -15.43 -1.15 -16.42
CA GLU A 122 -15.88 -0.07 -15.54
C GLU A 122 -16.80 -0.59 -14.44
N ILE A 123 -16.45 -0.27 -13.19
CA ILE A 123 -17.22 -0.68 -12.00
C ILE A 123 -17.85 0.51 -11.26
N ALA A 124 -17.29 1.71 -11.44
CA ALA A 124 -17.78 2.94 -10.87
C ALA A 124 -17.29 4.15 -11.68
N HIS A 125 -17.99 5.27 -11.51
CA HIS A 125 -17.69 6.55 -12.14
C HIS A 125 -17.89 7.67 -11.12
N VAL A 126 -16.99 8.65 -11.11
CA VAL A 126 -17.10 9.86 -10.29
C VAL A 126 -16.93 11.08 -11.17
N ASP A 127 -17.84 12.05 -11.06
CA ASP A 127 -17.68 13.33 -11.73
C ASP A 127 -16.46 14.07 -11.15
N VAL A 128 -15.52 14.45 -12.01
CA VAL A 128 -14.28 15.13 -11.62
C VAL A 128 -13.95 16.31 -12.54
N ASP A 129 -13.18 17.26 -12.01
CA ASP A 129 -12.48 18.24 -12.82
C ASP A 129 -11.08 17.72 -13.15
N GLY A 130 -10.95 17.11 -14.34
CA GLY A 130 -9.69 16.56 -14.85
C GLY A 130 -8.74 17.59 -15.47
N SER A 131 -9.01 18.89 -15.32
CA SER A 131 -8.11 19.95 -15.83
C SER A 131 -6.82 20.02 -15.01
N THR A 132 -5.77 20.62 -15.60
CA THR A 132 -4.45 20.81 -14.95
C THR A 132 -3.87 19.49 -14.41
N ASP A 133 -3.58 19.41 -13.11
CA ASP A 133 -3.17 18.21 -12.38
C ASP A 133 -4.30 17.59 -11.53
N GLY A 134 -5.55 18.08 -11.63
CA GLY A 134 -6.72 17.56 -10.94
C GLY A 134 -7.35 16.31 -11.59
N GLY A 135 -8.36 15.72 -10.95
CA GLY A 135 -9.13 14.60 -11.48
C GLY A 135 -9.51 13.58 -10.40
N LEU A 136 -9.64 12.31 -10.78
CA LEU A 136 -9.69 11.17 -9.85
C LEU A 136 -8.26 10.71 -9.53
N LEU A 137 -7.73 11.16 -8.40
CA LEU A 137 -6.28 11.16 -8.16
C LEU A 137 -5.79 9.93 -7.40
N ASP A 138 -6.58 9.42 -6.47
CA ASP A 138 -6.28 8.17 -5.77
C ASP A 138 -7.54 7.43 -5.32
N ILE A 139 -7.42 6.13 -5.05
CA ILE A 139 -8.48 5.27 -4.53
C ILE A 139 -7.95 4.36 -3.42
N ALA A 140 -8.78 4.07 -2.43
CA ALA A 140 -8.49 3.13 -1.36
C ALA A 140 -9.68 2.20 -1.12
N LEU A 141 -9.41 0.93 -0.80
CA LEU A 141 -10.44 -0.02 -0.41
C LEU A 141 -10.75 0.14 1.08
N SER A 142 -12.02 0.03 1.46
CA SER A 142 -12.39 -0.08 2.88
C SER A 142 -11.65 -1.23 3.58
N PRO A 143 -11.26 -1.11 4.86
CA PRO A 143 -10.71 -2.23 5.61
C PRO A 143 -11.64 -3.46 5.63
N SER A 144 -12.95 -3.23 5.57
CA SER A 144 -14.00 -4.26 5.43
C SER A 144 -14.49 -4.46 3.99
N PHE A 145 -13.65 -4.20 2.97
CA PHE A 145 -14.05 -4.25 1.55
C PHE A 145 -14.72 -5.56 1.13
N VAL A 146 -14.25 -6.70 1.65
CA VAL A 146 -14.84 -8.02 1.36
C VAL A 146 -16.32 -8.10 1.77
N GLU A 147 -16.73 -7.31 2.75
CA GLU A 147 -18.07 -7.29 3.32
C GLU A 147 -18.91 -6.14 2.76
N ASP A 148 -18.32 -4.95 2.63
CA ASP A 148 -19.02 -3.71 2.31
C ASP A 148 -18.86 -3.24 0.85
N ASN A 149 -17.83 -3.74 0.15
CA ASN A 149 -17.43 -3.32 -1.20
C ASN A 149 -17.30 -1.79 -1.36
N LEU A 150 -16.90 -1.08 -0.30
CA LEU A 150 -16.77 0.38 -0.29
C LEU A 150 -15.41 0.82 -0.82
N ILE A 151 -15.43 1.78 -1.74
CA ILE A 151 -14.25 2.45 -2.27
C ILE A 151 -14.24 3.89 -1.77
N TYR A 152 -13.07 4.36 -1.32
CA TYR A 152 -12.81 5.77 -1.05
C TYR A 152 -11.98 6.34 -2.18
N ALA A 153 -12.25 7.59 -2.57
CA ALA A 153 -11.57 8.24 -3.68
C ALA A 153 -11.21 9.67 -3.34
N TYR A 154 -10.02 10.10 -3.73
CA TYR A 154 -9.58 11.49 -3.67
C TYR A 154 -9.82 12.13 -5.02
N VAL A 155 -10.66 13.16 -5.06
CA VAL A 155 -11.09 13.78 -6.31
C VAL A 155 -10.96 15.29 -6.27
N THR A 156 -10.64 15.87 -7.42
CA THR A 156 -10.77 17.31 -7.69
C THR A 156 -12.14 17.58 -8.28
N THR A 157 -12.83 18.57 -7.73
CA THR A 157 -14.08 19.13 -8.25
C THR A 157 -13.83 20.55 -8.77
N PRO A 158 -14.83 21.22 -9.37
CA PRO A 158 -14.67 22.63 -9.75
C PRO A 158 -14.36 23.58 -8.58
N THR A 159 -14.65 23.18 -7.34
CA THR A 159 -14.55 24.07 -6.16
C THR A 159 -13.45 23.70 -5.17
N ASP A 160 -13.10 22.42 -5.07
CA ASP A 160 -12.15 21.91 -4.07
C ASP A 160 -11.55 20.56 -4.49
N ASN A 161 -10.60 20.07 -3.71
CA ASN A 161 -10.30 18.66 -3.60
C ASN A 161 -11.12 18.06 -2.43
N ARG A 162 -11.47 16.78 -2.52
CA ARG A 162 -12.27 16.10 -1.50
C ARG A 162 -12.06 14.59 -1.51
N VAL A 163 -12.39 13.96 -0.38
CA VAL A 163 -12.57 12.52 -0.28
C VAL A 163 -14.04 12.18 -0.42
N VAL A 164 -14.35 11.22 -1.30
CA VAL A 164 -15.69 10.65 -1.46
C VAL A 164 -15.67 9.16 -1.15
N ARG A 165 -16.83 8.63 -0.76
CA ARG A 165 -17.09 7.21 -0.59
C ARG A 165 -18.07 6.74 -1.65
N ILE A 166 -17.79 5.59 -2.25
CA ILE A 166 -18.55 4.98 -3.33
C ILE A 166 -19.00 3.60 -2.85
N ALA A 167 -20.31 3.36 -2.88
CA ALA A 167 -20.88 2.03 -2.63
C ALA A 167 -21.26 1.37 -3.97
N PRO A 168 -21.34 0.03 -4.03
CA PRO A 168 -21.70 -0.67 -5.26
C PRO A 168 -23.05 -0.19 -5.82
N GLY A 169 -23.05 0.29 -7.06
CA GLY A 169 -24.25 0.77 -7.74
C GLY A 169 -24.83 2.08 -7.19
N ASP A 170 -24.10 2.80 -6.32
CA ASP A 170 -24.49 4.10 -5.77
C ASP A 170 -23.57 5.21 -6.28
N SER A 171 -24.04 6.45 -6.17
CA SER A 171 -23.28 7.67 -6.42
C SER A 171 -22.22 7.91 -5.33
N ALA A 172 -21.15 8.62 -5.73
CA ALA A 172 -20.12 9.08 -4.80
C ALA A 172 -20.70 10.08 -3.78
N LYS A 173 -20.38 9.89 -2.49
CA LYS A 173 -20.84 10.75 -1.39
C LYS A 173 -19.66 11.34 -0.64
N GLU A 174 -19.72 12.64 -0.36
CA GLU A 174 -18.64 13.37 0.31
C GLU A 174 -18.39 12.87 1.74
N VAL A 175 -17.12 12.57 2.04
CA VAL A 175 -16.60 12.21 3.36
C VAL A 175 -15.83 13.39 3.97
N LEU A 176 -14.95 14.00 3.17
CA LEU A 176 -14.15 15.16 3.57
C LEU A 176 -14.06 16.14 2.41
N GLY A 177 -14.74 17.28 2.50
CA GLY A 177 -14.67 18.38 1.54
C GLY A 177 -13.80 19.56 2.00
N GLY A 178 -13.68 20.57 1.14
CA GLY A 178 -13.02 21.84 1.45
C GLY A 178 -11.50 21.80 1.45
N ILE A 179 -10.87 20.77 0.89
CA ILE A 179 -9.42 20.76 0.68
C ILE A 179 -9.13 21.73 -0.47
N PRO A 180 -8.28 22.76 -0.31
CA PRO A 180 -8.06 23.73 -1.37
C PRO A 180 -7.61 23.09 -2.69
N ARG A 181 -8.10 23.64 -3.82
CA ARG A 181 -7.61 23.34 -5.17
C ARG A 181 -6.95 24.58 -5.78
N GLY A 182 -6.03 24.36 -6.71
CA GLY A 182 -5.35 25.43 -7.46
C GLY A 182 -5.15 25.06 -8.93
N ASP A 183 -4.43 25.89 -9.67
CA ASP A 183 -4.03 25.59 -11.05
C ASP A 183 -2.96 24.48 -11.13
N ALA A 184 -2.36 24.14 -9.99
CA ALA A 184 -1.45 23.02 -9.79
C ALA A 184 -1.43 22.66 -8.29
N GLY A 185 -0.80 21.53 -7.94
CA GLY A 185 -0.68 21.06 -6.57
C GLY A 185 -1.96 20.41 -6.04
N ASN A 186 -2.78 19.86 -6.93
CA ASN A 186 -4.03 19.17 -6.57
C ASN A 186 -3.83 17.70 -6.21
N ALA A 187 -2.68 17.12 -6.58
CA ALA A 187 -2.39 15.72 -6.31
C ALA A 187 -2.59 15.37 -4.81
N GLY A 188 -3.01 14.14 -4.58
CA GLY A 188 -3.31 13.62 -3.26
C GLY A 188 -3.31 12.10 -3.30
N SER A 189 -3.27 11.49 -2.12
CA SER A 189 -3.21 10.04 -1.98
C SER A 189 -3.93 9.55 -0.73
N LEU A 190 -4.44 8.32 -0.78
CA LEU A 190 -5.28 7.69 0.22
C LEU A 190 -4.71 6.33 0.61
N GLU A 191 -4.60 6.06 1.91
CA GLU A 191 -4.27 4.73 2.40
C GLU A 191 -4.90 4.50 3.78
N PHE A 192 -5.36 3.27 4.04
CA PHE A 192 -5.91 2.93 5.36
C PHE A 192 -4.81 2.49 6.30
N SER A 193 -4.82 3.04 7.51
CA SER A 193 -4.00 2.59 8.64
C SER A 193 -4.92 2.08 9.74
N GLY A 194 -5.23 0.77 9.70
CA GLY A 194 -6.35 0.23 10.46
C GLY A 194 -7.68 0.80 9.97
N ASP A 195 -8.51 1.30 10.88
CA ASP A 195 -9.81 1.92 10.55
C ASP A 195 -9.72 3.43 10.27
N GLU A 196 -8.51 4.00 10.27
CA GLU A 196 -8.27 5.42 10.03
C GLU A 196 -7.79 5.64 8.59
N LEU A 197 -8.40 6.59 7.88
CA LEU A 197 -7.98 6.94 6.52
C LEU A 197 -6.91 8.04 6.58
N MET A 198 -5.72 7.73 6.06
CA MET A 198 -4.65 8.69 5.85
C MET A 198 -4.88 9.39 4.51
N VAL A 199 -4.93 10.72 4.53
CA VAL A 199 -5.19 11.55 3.34
C VAL A 199 -4.03 12.52 3.15
N LEU A 200 -3.23 12.29 2.14
CA LEU A 200 -2.17 13.20 1.72
C LEU A 200 -2.72 14.26 0.77
N THR A 201 -2.45 15.53 1.04
CA THR A 201 -2.93 16.66 0.24
C THR A 201 -1.77 17.49 -0.31
N GLY A 202 -1.83 17.81 -1.60
CA GLY A 202 -0.97 18.82 -2.19
C GLY A 202 -1.27 20.23 -1.68
N ASN A 203 -0.34 21.15 -1.91
CA ASN A 203 -0.41 22.53 -1.42
C ASN A 203 -1.29 23.47 -2.28
N ALA A 204 -1.96 22.96 -3.31
CA ALA A 204 -2.78 23.75 -4.24
C ALA A 204 -2.04 24.94 -4.88
N GLY A 205 -0.71 24.83 -5.07
CA GLY A 205 0.13 25.89 -5.60
C GLY A 205 0.47 26.99 -4.60
N ASN A 206 0.08 26.84 -3.33
CA ASN A 206 0.32 27.81 -2.27
C ASN A 206 1.11 27.20 -1.10
N ALA A 207 2.43 27.42 -1.09
CA ALA A 207 3.30 26.93 -0.02
C ALA A 207 2.95 27.49 1.38
N ALA A 208 2.41 28.71 1.48
CA ALA A 208 2.00 29.27 2.77
C ALA A 208 0.80 28.52 3.36
N ALA A 209 -0.11 28.01 2.51
CA ALA A 209 -1.24 27.20 2.95
C ALA A 209 -0.78 25.86 3.57
N ALA A 210 0.37 25.32 3.15
CA ALA A 210 0.96 24.12 3.75
C ALA A 210 1.42 24.34 5.20
N ALA A 211 1.82 25.56 5.56
CA ALA A 211 2.20 25.94 6.93
C ALA A 211 1.02 26.43 7.79
N ASP A 212 -0.08 26.87 7.16
CA ASP A 212 -1.25 27.36 7.87
C ASP A 212 -1.98 26.22 8.61
N PRO A 213 -2.12 26.29 9.95
CA PRO A 213 -2.81 25.28 10.73
C PRO A 213 -4.33 25.30 10.53
N ALA A 214 -4.92 26.29 9.86
CA ALA A 214 -6.34 26.32 9.50
C ALA A 214 -6.63 25.67 8.13
N SER A 215 -5.63 25.60 7.26
CA SER A 215 -5.74 25.01 5.92
C SER A 215 -5.66 23.48 5.94
N LEU A 216 -6.32 22.83 4.98
CA LEU A 216 -6.19 21.40 4.69
C LEU A 216 -5.20 21.10 3.53
N ALA A 217 -4.67 22.13 2.87
CA ALA A 217 -3.68 21.97 1.80
C ALA A 217 -2.28 21.70 2.38
N GLY A 218 -1.50 20.87 1.68
CA GLY A 218 -0.12 20.56 2.03
C GLY A 218 0.01 19.81 3.36
N LYS A 219 -0.86 18.83 3.62
CA LYS A 219 -0.95 18.08 4.87
C LYS A 219 -0.95 16.57 4.65
N LEU A 220 -0.52 15.83 5.68
CA LEU A 220 -1.02 14.47 5.90
C LEU A 220 -2.12 14.57 6.95
N LEU A 221 -3.34 14.21 6.58
CA LEU A 221 -4.52 14.23 7.43
C LEU A 221 -4.86 12.81 7.88
N LYS A 222 -5.42 12.70 9.08
CA LYS A 222 -6.00 11.46 9.60
C LYS A 222 -7.48 11.65 9.80
N VAL A 223 -8.28 10.89 9.04
CA VAL A 223 -9.72 10.99 8.97
C VAL A 223 -10.36 9.76 9.63
N THR A 224 -11.15 9.99 10.67
CA THR A 224 -11.88 8.92 11.40
C THR A 224 -13.38 8.96 11.14
N ALA A 225 -13.93 10.12 10.74
CA ALA A 225 -15.32 10.26 10.34
C ALA A 225 -15.49 9.87 8.87
N LEU A 226 -15.61 8.57 8.61
CA LEU A 226 -15.70 8.00 7.25
C LEU A 226 -17.13 7.89 6.70
N SER A 227 -18.13 8.15 7.56
CA SER A 227 -19.51 8.24 7.12
C SER A 227 -19.75 9.56 6.37
N PRO A 228 -20.48 9.55 5.24
CA PRO A 228 -20.77 10.75 4.50
C PRO A 228 -21.41 11.82 5.36
N ALA A 229 -21.09 13.06 5.04
CA ALA A 229 -21.50 14.21 5.80
C ALA A 229 -23.03 14.30 5.93
N GLN A 230 -23.56 14.10 7.14
CA GLN A 230 -25.00 14.28 7.42
C GLN A 230 -25.35 15.74 7.79
N THR A 231 -24.37 16.53 8.21
CA THR A 231 -24.51 17.93 8.62
C THR A 231 -23.37 18.79 8.06
N PRO A 232 -23.58 20.12 7.90
CA PRO A 232 -22.62 21.01 7.23
C PRO A 232 -21.23 21.09 7.89
N ALA A 233 -21.12 20.81 9.18
CA ALA A 233 -19.84 20.81 9.90
C ALA A 233 -19.38 19.37 10.11
N GLN A 234 -18.53 18.87 9.21
CA GLN A 234 -17.77 17.65 9.47
C GLN A 234 -16.70 17.90 10.53
N PRO A 235 -16.39 16.91 11.38
CA PRO A 235 -15.29 17.04 12.32
C PRO A 235 -14.00 17.26 11.54
N ARG A 236 -13.24 18.29 11.93
CA ARG A 236 -11.97 18.59 11.28
C ARG A 236 -11.01 17.41 11.49
N PRO A 237 -10.37 16.90 10.42
CA PRO A 237 -9.43 15.80 10.56
C PRO A 237 -8.21 16.22 11.38
N GLN A 238 -7.57 15.24 12.02
CA GLN A 238 -6.30 15.48 12.69
C GLN A 238 -5.21 15.74 11.64
N VAL A 239 -4.42 16.79 11.84
CA VAL A 239 -3.22 17.06 11.03
C VAL A 239 -2.06 16.27 11.62
N VAL A 240 -1.50 15.34 10.84
CA VAL A 240 -0.34 14.51 11.23
C VAL A 240 0.96 15.15 10.76
N LEU A 241 1.00 15.57 9.49
CA LEU A 241 2.13 16.31 8.91
C LEU A 241 1.65 17.61 8.27
N SER A 242 2.54 18.61 8.26
CA SER A 242 2.36 19.88 7.55
C SER A 242 3.60 20.19 6.71
N GLY A 243 3.47 21.11 5.75
CA GLY A 243 4.57 21.46 4.85
C GLY A 243 4.80 20.45 3.73
N ILE A 244 3.76 19.69 3.34
CA ILE A 244 3.76 18.89 2.11
C ILE A 244 3.72 19.86 0.92
N GLY A 245 4.56 19.59 -0.09
CA GLY A 245 4.61 20.33 -1.34
C GLY A 245 3.47 19.94 -2.27
N THR A 246 3.76 19.33 -3.41
CA THR A 246 2.70 18.91 -4.36
C THR A 246 2.22 17.49 -4.12
N ALA A 247 2.64 16.81 -3.04
CA ALA A 247 2.31 15.43 -2.70
C ALA A 247 2.80 14.39 -3.73
N GLY A 248 3.25 13.22 -3.28
CA GLY A 248 3.55 12.07 -4.13
C GLY A 248 2.54 10.94 -3.90
N GLY A 249 2.64 10.29 -2.75
CA GLY A 249 1.83 9.14 -2.35
C GLY A 249 1.96 8.88 -0.84
N VAL A 250 0.97 8.19 -0.29
CA VAL A 250 1.03 7.61 1.06
C VAL A 250 0.98 6.09 0.97
N CYS A 251 1.76 5.40 1.78
CA CYS A 251 1.69 3.95 1.92
C CYS A 251 1.90 3.56 3.38
N VAL A 252 1.23 2.51 3.81
CA VAL A 252 1.22 2.05 5.21
C VAL A 252 1.96 0.72 5.30
N ASP A 253 2.90 0.64 6.24
CA ASP A 253 3.48 -0.61 6.71
C ASP A 253 2.80 -0.97 8.04
N PRO A 254 1.86 -1.95 8.04
CA PRO A 254 0.96 -2.17 9.16
C PRO A 254 1.69 -2.41 10.49
N GLY A 255 1.40 -1.57 11.49
CA GLY A 255 2.02 -1.65 12.82
C GLY A 255 3.44 -1.10 12.90
N VAL A 256 4.03 -0.66 11.79
CA VAL A 256 5.40 -0.13 11.71
C VAL A 256 5.38 1.38 11.50
N ALA A 257 4.83 1.84 10.36
CA ALA A 257 4.87 3.25 9.98
C ALA A 257 3.89 3.61 8.85
N VAL A 258 3.60 4.90 8.76
CA VAL A 258 3.06 5.54 7.57
C VAL A 258 4.21 6.23 6.84
N TRP A 259 4.37 5.94 5.56
CA TRP A 259 5.38 6.55 4.69
C TRP A 259 4.71 7.54 3.74
N VAL A 260 5.40 8.64 3.47
CA VAL A 260 4.90 9.71 2.61
C VAL A 260 5.98 10.12 1.62
N THR A 261 5.67 10.09 0.34
CA THR A 261 6.50 10.74 -0.66
C THR A 261 5.98 12.14 -0.95
N ASP A 262 6.88 13.10 -1.11
CA ASP A 262 6.53 14.48 -1.38
C ASP A 262 7.50 15.15 -2.34
N ARG A 263 6.98 16.10 -3.11
CA ARG A 263 7.70 16.86 -4.12
C ARG A 263 7.69 18.33 -3.73
N THR A 264 8.87 18.90 -3.53
CA THR A 264 9.03 20.32 -3.21
C THR A 264 9.71 21.06 -4.37
N PRO A 265 9.81 22.40 -4.33
CA PRO A 265 10.57 23.14 -5.33
C PRO A 265 12.06 22.79 -5.36
N LEU A 266 12.62 22.33 -4.25
CA LEU A 266 14.08 22.11 -4.09
C LEU A 266 14.48 20.64 -4.20
N GLU A 267 13.62 19.73 -3.76
CA GLU A 267 13.93 18.30 -3.64
C GLU A 267 12.65 17.47 -3.57
N ASP A 268 12.77 16.19 -3.91
CA ASP A 268 11.78 15.18 -3.55
C ASP A 268 12.18 14.51 -2.24
N ARG A 269 11.21 14.03 -1.47
CA ARG A 269 11.41 13.59 -0.09
C ARG A 269 10.65 12.30 0.18
N LEU A 270 11.23 11.42 0.99
CA LEU A 270 10.53 10.36 1.69
C LEU A 270 10.47 10.73 3.17
N LEU A 271 9.27 10.78 3.73
CA LEU A 271 9.00 11.05 5.13
C LEU A 271 8.42 9.81 5.81
N ARG A 272 8.55 9.75 7.13
CA ARG A 272 8.05 8.65 7.95
C ARG A 272 7.33 9.18 9.17
N VAL A 273 6.18 8.57 9.47
CA VAL A 273 5.48 8.69 10.74
C VAL A 273 5.46 7.30 11.37
N SER A 274 6.14 7.11 12.50
CA SER A 274 6.14 5.81 13.20
C SER A 274 4.78 5.48 13.79
N ALA A 275 4.57 4.21 14.13
CA ALA A 275 3.32 3.72 14.73
C ALA A 275 2.92 4.44 16.03
N ASP A 276 3.88 5.00 16.78
CA ASP A 276 3.62 5.83 17.97
C ASP A 276 3.31 7.31 17.65
N GLY A 277 3.30 7.68 16.38
CA GLY A 277 3.02 9.02 15.89
C GLY A 277 4.24 9.94 15.83
N ALA A 278 5.45 9.46 16.15
CA ALA A 278 6.64 10.29 16.01
C ALA A 278 6.95 10.56 14.53
N VAL A 279 7.28 11.81 14.24
CA VAL A 279 7.63 12.29 12.90
C VAL A 279 9.14 12.47 12.83
N SER A 280 9.80 11.80 11.89
CA SER A 280 11.22 12.03 11.63
C SER A 280 11.42 13.20 10.67
N SER A 281 12.63 13.76 10.63
CA SER A 281 13.10 14.47 9.43
C SER A 281 12.92 13.56 8.19
N PRO A 282 12.90 14.11 6.96
CA PRO A 282 12.90 13.28 5.77
C PRO A 282 13.94 12.17 5.91
N VAL A 283 13.50 10.92 5.80
CA VAL A 283 14.38 9.75 5.93
C VAL A 283 15.32 9.62 4.74
N TRP A 284 14.91 10.19 3.61
CA TRP A 284 15.67 10.28 2.38
C TRP A 284 15.22 11.50 1.56
N THR A 285 16.15 12.13 0.86
CA THR A 285 15.87 13.21 -0.08
C THR A 285 16.55 12.95 -1.42
N TRP A 286 15.88 13.32 -2.51
CA TRP A 286 16.41 13.30 -3.87
C TRP A 286 16.52 14.74 -4.39
N PRO A 287 17.71 15.35 -4.34
CA PRO A 287 17.94 16.71 -4.84
C PRO A 287 17.65 16.88 -6.34
N GLU A 288 17.78 15.81 -7.11
CA GLU A 288 17.55 15.76 -8.56
C GLU A 288 16.07 15.72 -8.95
N ARG A 289 15.16 15.56 -7.98
CA ARG A 289 13.71 15.59 -8.15
C ARG A 289 13.22 14.59 -9.22
N PRO A 290 13.39 13.28 -8.98
CA PRO A 290 13.02 12.21 -9.91
C PRO A 290 11.50 12.07 -10.10
N GLY A 291 10.69 12.86 -9.41
CA GLY A 291 9.24 12.89 -9.50
C GLY A 291 8.60 11.78 -8.69
N VAL A 292 8.92 11.71 -7.39
CA VAL A 292 8.37 10.70 -6.47
C VAL A 292 6.84 10.68 -6.50
N GLY A 293 6.27 9.49 -6.63
CA GLY A 293 4.83 9.23 -6.73
C GLY A 293 4.36 8.20 -5.70
N GLY A 294 3.48 7.29 -6.12
CA GLY A 294 2.97 6.20 -5.28
C GLY A 294 4.11 5.37 -4.65
N CYS A 295 3.85 4.86 -3.45
CA CYS A 295 4.80 4.02 -2.73
C CYS A 295 4.17 2.73 -2.25
N VAL A 296 5.02 1.75 -1.94
CA VAL A 296 4.66 0.49 -1.28
C VAL A 296 5.67 0.27 -0.18
N ALA A 297 5.20 -0.07 1.02
CA ALA A 297 6.06 -0.41 2.14
C ALA A 297 5.73 -1.83 2.62
N ALA A 298 6.74 -2.68 2.75
CA ALA A 298 6.59 -4.02 3.30
C ALA A 298 7.92 -4.49 3.90
N GLY A 299 7.89 -4.85 5.18
CA GLY A 299 9.07 -5.33 5.89
C GLY A 299 10.10 -4.22 6.04
N ASP A 300 11.27 -4.40 5.43
CA ASP A 300 12.39 -3.47 5.46
C ASP A 300 12.57 -2.74 4.12
N VAL A 301 11.58 -2.79 3.22
CA VAL A 301 11.65 -2.14 1.91
C VAL A 301 10.53 -1.13 1.72
N VAL A 302 10.91 0.06 1.26
CA VAL A 302 9.98 1.07 0.72
C VAL A 302 10.28 1.21 -0.76
N ALA A 303 9.35 0.80 -1.61
CA ALA A 303 9.43 0.98 -3.05
C ALA A 303 8.68 2.25 -3.46
N VAL A 304 9.28 3.08 -4.31
CA VAL A 304 8.74 4.38 -4.75
C VAL A 304 8.74 4.47 -6.27
N SER A 305 7.60 4.84 -6.85
CA SER A 305 7.51 5.16 -8.27
C SER A 305 8.10 6.53 -8.57
N LEU A 306 8.84 6.64 -9.67
CA LEU A 306 9.54 7.85 -10.09
C LEU A 306 9.07 8.25 -11.50
N SER A 307 8.20 9.24 -11.55
CA SER A 307 7.58 9.70 -12.80
C SER A 307 8.57 10.34 -13.76
N THR A 308 9.42 11.26 -13.29
CA THR A 308 10.38 11.99 -14.14
C THR A 308 11.58 11.11 -14.50
N ALA A 309 12.07 10.31 -13.55
CA ALA A 309 13.16 9.36 -13.77
C ALA A 309 12.72 8.07 -14.50
N LYS A 310 11.40 7.88 -14.74
CA LYS A 310 10.83 6.73 -15.44
C LYS A 310 11.25 5.39 -14.82
N ALA A 311 11.18 5.31 -13.50
CA ALA A 311 11.74 4.21 -12.74
C ALA A 311 10.88 3.81 -11.55
N MET A 312 11.07 2.59 -11.07
CA MET A 312 10.64 2.15 -9.75
C MET A 312 11.90 1.97 -8.90
N SER A 313 12.00 2.69 -7.78
CA SER A 313 13.13 2.61 -6.87
C SER A 313 12.77 1.84 -5.61
N ALA A 314 13.76 1.25 -4.95
CA ALA A 314 13.61 0.54 -3.68
C ALA A 314 14.62 1.06 -2.66
N LEU A 315 14.13 1.40 -1.47
CA LEU A 315 14.92 1.83 -0.33
C LEU A 315 14.89 0.74 0.73
N ALA A 316 16.06 0.29 1.19
CA ALA A 316 16.16 -0.51 2.38
C ALA A 316 16.06 0.41 3.61
N ALA A 317 15.01 0.23 4.39
CA ALA A 317 14.73 0.99 5.61
C ALA A 317 14.85 0.08 6.82
N ASP A 318 15.64 0.49 7.81
CA ASP A 318 15.75 -0.23 9.08
C ASP A 318 14.36 -0.39 9.73
N PRO A 319 13.89 -1.61 10.06
CA PRO A 319 12.52 -1.81 10.55
C PRO A 319 12.19 -1.08 11.86
N ALA A 320 13.19 -0.87 12.72
CA ALA A 320 12.99 -0.24 14.02
C ALA A 320 12.94 1.29 13.91
N THR A 321 13.88 1.87 13.17
CA THR A 321 14.10 3.32 13.12
C THR A 321 13.54 3.96 11.85
N GLY A 322 13.37 3.18 10.79
CA GLY A 322 13.07 3.63 9.43
C GLY A 322 14.25 4.30 8.72
N ALA A 323 15.45 4.23 9.29
CA ALA A 323 16.63 4.86 8.70
C ALA A 323 17.00 4.20 7.38
N VAL A 324 17.28 5.02 6.37
CA VAL A 324 17.83 4.59 5.08
C VAL A 324 19.29 5.00 5.03
N THR A 325 20.20 4.02 5.06
CA THR A 325 21.66 4.27 5.13
C THR A 325 22.39 4.00 3.82
N THR A 326 21.73 3.41 2.84
CA THR A 326 22.27 3.10 1.51
C THR A 326 21.49 3.85 0.44
N ALA A 327 22.15 4.14 -0.67
CA ALA A 327 21.47 4.72 -1.81
C ALA A 327 20.32 3.82 -2.30
N PRO A 328 19.18 4.38 -2.74
CA PRO A 328 18.08 3.62 -3.30
C PRO A 328 18.51 2.79 -4.51
N GLY A 329 18.09 1.53 -4.55
CA GLY A 329 18.22 0.67 -5.71
C GLY A 329 17.16 0.99 -6.77
N VAL A 330 17.34 0.42 -7.96
CA VAL A 330 16.40 0.54 -9.09
C VAL A 330 15.85 -0.85 -9.40
N ILE A 331 14.53 -1.00 -9.33
CA ILE A 331 13.81 -2.23 -9.70
C ILE A 331 13.66 -2.29 -11.22
N VAL A 332 13.24 -1.18 -11.82
CA VAL A 332 13.10 -1.02 -13.27
C VAL A 332 13.31 0.44 -13.64
N GLN A 333 13.86 0.70 -14.82
CA GLN A 333 14.02 2.04 -15.38
C GLN A 333 13.88 2.01 -16.90
N ASP A 334 13.28 3.08 -17.46
CA ASP A 334 13.11 3.34 -18.91
C ASP A 334 12.37 2.25 -19.72
N ARG A 335 11.78 1.26 -19.05
CA ARG A 335 11.05 0.15 -19.70
C ARG A 335 9.58 0.48 -20.00
N TYR A 336 8.90 1.10 -19.03
CA TYR A 336 7.45 1.36 -19.10
C TYR A 336 7.11 2.87 -19.18
N GLY A 337 8.13 3.74 -19.17
CA GLY A 337 7.95 5.19 -19.14
C GLY A 337 7.71 5.72 -17.73
N GLN A 338 6.90 6.76 -17.60
CA GLN A 338 6.60 7.42 -16.33
C GLN A 338 5.70 6.53 -15.47
N LEU A 339 6.16 6.21 -14.27
CA LEU A 339 5.40 5.43 -13.28
C LEU A 339 4.65 6.35 -12.31
N GLY A 340 3.45 5.93 -11.90
CA GLY A 340 2.49 6.71 -11.11
C GLY A 340 2.05 5.97 -9.85
N GLY A 341 0.78 5.58 -9.76
CA GLY A 341 0.23 4.85 -8.62
C GLY A 341 0.92 3.50 -8.41
N ALA A 342 1.06 3.08 -7.16
CA ALA A 342 1.66 1.81 -6.79
C ALA A 342 0.87 1.16 -5.66
N ALA A 343 0.74 -0.16 -5.68
CA ALA A 343 0.04 -0.93 -4.67
C ALA A 343 0.72 -2.28 -4.43
N LEU A 344 0.63 -2.78 -3.20
CA LEU A 344 1.10 -4.12 -2.85
C LEU A 344 -0.01 -5.14 -3.07
N GLY A 345 0.29 -6.20 -3.81
CA GLY A 345 -0.58 -7.37 -3.91
C GLY A 345 -0.45 -8.28 -2.69
N PRO A 346 -1.49 -9.06 -2.35
CA PRO A 346 -1.44 -10.05 -1.26
C PRO A 346 -0.42 -11.18 -1.52
N ASP A 347 0.08 -11.29 -2.75
CA ASP A 347 1.14 -12.20 -3.17
C ASP A 347 2.55 -11.61 -3.00
N GLY A 348 2.68 -10.41 -2.42
CA GLY A 348 3.95 -9.73 -2.19
C GLY A 348 4.54 -9.05 -3.43
N LEU A 349 3.80 -9.01 -4.54
CA LEU A 349 4.23 -8.34 -5.77
C LEU A 349 3.74 -6.89 -5.81
N ILE A 350 4.55 -5.99 -6.36
CA ILE A 350 4.16 -4.61 -6.59
C ILE A 350 3.36 -4.54 -7.88
N TRP A 351 2.24 -3.84 -7.82
CA TRP A 351 1.51 -3.37 -8.99
C TRP A 351 1.76 -1.88 -9.16
N VAL A 352 2.06 -1.45 -10.37
CA VAL A 352 2.37 -0.05 -10.69
C VAL A 352 1.65 0.38 -11.97
N SER A 353 1.09 1.59 -11.96
CA SER A 353 0.45 2.18 -13.14
C SER A 353 1.38 3.17 -13.85
N THR A 354 1.15 3.39 -15.15
CA THR A 354 1.88 4.42 -15.92
C THR A 354 1.06 5.70 -16.08
N VAL A 355 1.76 6.81 -16.28
CA VAL A 355 1.19 8.15 -16.54
C VAL A 355 1.83 8.80 -17.78
N ASN A 356 2.10 8.00 -18.81
CA ASN A 356 2.76 8.41 -20.04
C ASN A 356 1.93 9.41 -20.85
N LYS A 357 0.59 9.35 -20.76
CA LYS A 357 -0.29 10.27 -21.49
C LYS A 357 -0.15 11.73 -21.02
N THR A 358 0.30 11.97 -19.79
CA THR A 358 0.61 13.33 -19.31
C THR A 358 1.96 13.86 -19.81
N ALA A 359 2.85 13.00 -20.31
CA ALA A 359 4.17 13.36 -20.80
C ALA A 359 4.19 13.85 -22.27
N GLY A 360 3.09 13.70 -23.01
CA GLY A 360 2.96 14.12 -24.41
C GLY A 360 3.57 13.18 -25.45
N GLN A 361 4.23 12.08 -25.05
CA GLN A 361 4.72 11.03 -25.95
C GLN A 361 4.29 9.62 -25.50
N PRO A 362 2.98 9.33 -25.39
CA PRO A 362 2.51 8.00 -25.02
C PRO A 362 2.80 6.99 -26.14
N GLY A 363 3.18 5.79 -25.74
CA GLY A 363 3.17 4.61 -26.61
C GLY A 363 1.75 4.18 -26.98
N PRO A 364 1.61 3.28 -27.97
CA PRO A 364 0.30 2.92 -28.53
C PRO A 364 -0.64 2.22 -27.54
N ASN A 365 -0.08 1.56 -26.52
CA ASN A 365 -0.84 0.82 -25.50
C ASN A 365 -0.90 1.56 -24.15
N ASP A 366 -0.42 2.80 -24.08
CA ASP A 366 -0.46 3.56 -22.84
C ASP A 366 -1.89 4.04 -22.52
N ASP A 367 -2.24 4.29 -21.26
CA ASP A 367 -1.47 3.94 -20.06
C ASP A 367 -1.72 2.48 -19.64
N ARG A 368 -0.84 1.96 -18.77
CA ARG A 368 -0.71 0.53 -18.45
C ARG A 368 -0.74 0.30 -16.94
N VAL A 369 -1.04 -0.93 -16.56
CA VAL A 369 -0.79 -1.48 -15.21
C VAL A 369 0.18 -2.65 -15.36
N ILE A 370 1.24 -2.65 -14.56
CA ILE A 370 2.33 -3.61 -14.60
C ILE A 370 2.49 -4.24 -13.22
N LYS A 371 2.81 -5.53 -13.18
CA LYS A 371 3.14 -6.28 -11.98
C LYS A 371 4.63 -6.63 -11.97
N MET A 372 5.31 -6.45 -10.84
CA MET A 372 6.75 -6.69 -10.71
C MET A 372 7.13 -7.18 -9.31
N PRO A 373 8.28 -7.88 -9.17
CA PRO A 373 8.74 -8.32 -7.86
C PRO A 373 9.10 -7.13 -6.96
N LEU A 374 8.75 -7.25 -5.67
CA LEU A 374 9.36 -6.46 -4.62
C LEU A 374 10.73 -7.08 -4.31
N PRO A 375 11.83 -6.31 -4.32
CA PRO A 375 13.13 -6.82 -3.89
C PRO A 375 13.05 -7.30 -2.44
N SER A 376 13.59 -8.47 -2.15
CA SER A 376 13.80 -8.91 -0.77
C SER A 376 14.91 -8.06 -0.15
N GLY A 377 14.64 -7.43 0.99
CA GLY A 377 15.64 -6.70 1.77
C GLY A 377 16.73 -7.65 2.26
N GLY A 378 17.86 -7.66 1.56
CA GLY A 378 18.99 -8.51 1.93
C GLY A 378 19.86 -8.88 0.73
N GLY A 379 20.92 -8.09 0.50
CA GLY A 379 22.02 -8.44 -0.38
C GLY A 379 22.41 -7.28 -1.28
N GLY A 380 23.61 -6.73 -1.06
CA GLY A 380 24.18 -5.71 -1.92
C GLY A 380 24.18 -6.14 -3.39
N PHE A 381 23.96 -5.17 -4.26
CA PHE A 381 24.27 -5.35 -5.68
C PHE A 381 25.80 -5.30 -5.79
N ASP A 382 26.41 -6.47 -6.03
CA ASP A 382 27.82 -6.57 -6.46
C ASP A 382 28.02 -5.97 -7.86
#